data_AF-A0A2A4I701-F1
#
_entry.id   AF-A0A2A4I701-F1
#
_cell.length_a   1.000
_cell.length_b   1.000
_cell.length_c   1.000
_cell.angle_alpha   90.00
_cell.angle_beta   90.00
_cell.angle_gamma   90.00
#
_symmetry.space_group_name_H-M   'P 1'
#
loop_
_entity.id
_entity.type
_entity.pdbx_description
1 polymer ?
#
loop_
_entity_poly.entity_id
_entity_poly.type
_entity_poly.pdbx_seq_one_letter_code
_entity_poly.pdbx_strand_id
1 'polypeptide(L)' 'MSATDDAEFFRRRSDQERALARDTDVKAIRRLHLDLAERYTQRLREAVARKRANATARP' A
#
# COMPACT_ATOMS: atom_id res chain seq x y z
N MET A 1 14.12 -9.25 3.86
CA MET A 1 13.07 -8.27 4.24
C MET A 1 11.84 -9.06 4.63
N SER A 2 11.37 -8.87 5.85
CA SER A 2 10.29 -9.67 6.42
C SER A 2 8.95 -9.26 5.81
N ALA A 3 8.01 -10.19 5.63
CA ALA A 3 6.66 -9.85 5.18
C ALA A 3 5.91 -8.86 6.10
N THR A 4 6.36 -8.71 7.35
CA THR A 4 5.90 -7.66 8.28
C THR A 4 6.39 -6.27 7.84
N ASP A 5 7.63 -6.18 7.34
CA ASP A 5 8.20 -4.93 6.82
C ASP A 5 7.47 -4.50 5.54
N ASP A 6 7.11 -5.46 4.69
CA ASP A 6 6.41 -5.19 3.42
C ASP A 6 5.01 -4.60 3.62
N ALA A 7 4.23 -5.16 4.56
CA ALA A 7 2.88 -4.65 4.84
C ALA A 7 2.92 -3.23 5.44
N GLU A 8 3.83 -2.97 6.37
CA GLU A 8 3.98 -1.65 6.95
C GLU A 8 4.46 -0.63 5.90
N PHE A 9 5.40 -1.03 5.05
CA PHE A 9 5.88 -0.22 3.94
C PHE A 9 4.75 0.19 2.99
N PHE A 10 3.93 -0.76 2.52
CA PHE A 10 2.84 -0.46 1.61
C PHE A 10 1.75 0.41 2.26
N ARG A 11 1.47 0.21 3.55
CA ARG A 11 0.55 1.08 4.31
C ARG A 11 1.07 2.51 4.35
N ARG A 12 2.32 2.70 4.79
CA ARG A 12 2.94 4.03 4.90
C ARG A 12 2.98 4.75 3.56
N ARG A 13 3.33 4.04 2.48
CA ARG A 13 3.35 4.59 1.13
C ARG A 13 1.96 4.98 0.63
N SER A 14 0.95 4.13 0.81
CA SER A 14 -0.43 4.49 0.45
C SER A 14 -0.89 5.77 1.15
N ASP A 15 -0.60 5.92 2.44
CA ASP A 15 -1.00 7.10 3.21
C ASP A 15 -0.26 8.36 2.75
N GLN A 16 1.03 8.24 2.43
CA GLN A 16 1.83 9.33 1.86
C GLN A 16 1.28 9.79 0.51
N GLU A 17 0.98 8.86 -0.41
CA GLU A 17 0.42 9.22 -1.72
C GLU A 17 -0.96 9.90 -1.58
N ARG A 18 -1.79 9.44 -0.62
CA ARG A 18 -3.08 10.10 -0.32
C ARG A 18 -2.91 11.51 0.24
N ALA A 19 -1.87 11.75 1.04
CA ALA A 19 -1.54 13.09 1.51
C ALA A 19 -1.09 13.99 0.35
N LEU A 20 -0.19 13.52 -0.50
CA LEU A 20 0.27 14.26 -1.69
C LEU A 20 -0.88 14.57 -2.66
N ALA A 21 -1.85 13.67 -2.81
CA ALA A 21 -3.06 13.90 -3.60
C ALA A 21 -3.97 15.00 -3.03
N ARG A 22 -3.89 15.29 -1.73
CA ARG A 22 -4.65 16.38 -1.08
C ARG A 22 -3.93 17.71 -1.20
N ASP A 23 -2.60 17.69 -1.22
CA ASP A 23 -1.76 18.89 -1.25
C ASP A 23 -1.52 19.45 -2.67
N THR A 24 -1.91 18.70 -3.71
CA THR A 24 -1.70 19.13 -5.11
C THR A 24 -2.97 19.70 -5.75
N ASP A 25 -2.85 20.87 -6.36
CA ASP A 25 -3.93 21.53 -7.12
C ASP A 25 -4.04 21.03 -8.57
N VAL A 26 -3.01 20.36 -9.08
CA VAL A 26 -2.98 19.87 -10.46
C VAL A 26 -3.74 18.56 -10.55
N LYS A 27 -4.93 18.58 -11.18
CA LYS A 27 -5.82 17.42 -11.30
C LYS A 27 -5.14 16.15 -11.85
N ALA A 28 -4.25 16.29 -12.81
CA ALA A 28 -3.52 15.15 -13.38
C ALA A 28 -2.54 14.53 -12.37
N ILE A 29 -1.81 15.35 -11.61
CA ILE A 29 -0.89 14.90 -10.56
C ILE A 29 -1.67 14.28 -9.41
N ARG A 30 -2.80 14.90 -9.03
CA ARG A 30 -3.73 14.33 -8.04
C ARG A 30 -4.18 12.92 -8.43
N ARG A 31 -4.60 12.73 -9.67
CA ARG A 31 -5.03 11.42 -10.18
C ARG A 31 -3.89 10.40 -10.12
N LEU A 32 -2.68 10.79 -10.50
CA LEU A 32 -1.50 9.93 -10.41
C LEU A 32 -1.25 9.45 -8.96
N HIS A 33 -1.29 10.36 -7.98
CA HIS A 33 -1.12 9.99 -6.58
C HIS A 33 -2.22 9.06 -6.07
N LEU A 34 -3.48 9.28 -6.48
CA LEU A 34 -4.58 8.39 -6.11
C LEU A 34 -4.43 6.99 -6.73
N ASP A 35 -4.04 6.91 -8.01
CA ASP A 35 -3.78 5.63 -8.69
C ASP A 35 -2.61 4.87 -8.02
N LEU A 36 -1.56 5.58 -7.60
CA LEU A 36 -0.44 4.99 -6.85
C LEU A 36 -0.87 4.50 -5.46
N ALA A 37 -1.68 5.29 -4.74
CA ALA A 37 -2.22 4.89 -3.44
C ALA A 37 -3.07 3.60 -3.55
N GLU A 38 -3.85 3.47 -4.62
CA GLU A 38 -4.66 2.28 -4.88
C GLU A 38 -3.77 1.05 -5.14
N ARG A 39 -2.74 1.19 -5.97
CA ARG A 39 -1.75 0.12 -6.22
C ARG A 39 -1.06 -0.32 -4.93
N TYR A 40 -0.64 0.61 -4.08
CA TYR A 40 -0.05 0.27 -2.77
C TYR A 40 -1.05 -0.42 -1.84
N THR A 41 -2.32 0.01 -1.84
CA THR A 41 -3.39 -0.66 -1.09
C THR A 41 -3.60 -2.10 -1.56
N GLN A 42 -3.55 -2.35 -2.88
CA GLN A 42 -3.65 -3.70 -3.43
C GLN A 42 -2.46 -4.58 -3.00
N ARG A 43 -1.24 -4.05 -3.09
CA ARG A 43 -0.02 -4.75 -2.62
C ARG A 43 -0.05 -5.05 -1.13
N LEU A 44 -0.60 -4.14 -0.32
CA LEU A 44 -0.82 -4.38 1.10
C LEU A 44 -1.74 -5.58 1.33
N ARG A 45 -2.87 -5.65 0.62
CA ARG A 45 -3.80 -6.79 0.71
C ARG A 45 -3.11 -8.10 0.34
N GLU A 46 -2.32 -8.12 -0.72
CA GLU A 46 -1.52 -9.28 -1.14
C GLU A 46 -0.49 -9.69 -0.08
N ALA A 47 0.23 -8.74 0.52
CA ALA A 47 1.19 -9.01 1.58
C ALA A 47 0.51 -9.59 2.83
N VAL A 48 -0.62 -9.02 3.24
CA VAL A 48 -1.42 -9.51 4.37
C VAL A 48 -1.97 -10.91 4.09
N ALA A 49 -2.48 -11.17 2.88
CA ALA A 49 -2.99 -12.48 2.49
C ALA A 49 -1.88 -13.53 2.51
N ARG A 50 -0.69 -13.23 1.96
CA ARG A 50 0.47 -14.12 2.01
C ARG A 50 0.93 -14.42 3.43
N LYS A 51 0.97 -13.40 4.31
CA LYS A 51 1.31 -13.61 5.72
C LYS A 51 0.31 -14.54 6.42
N ARG A 52 -0.99 -14.35 6.18
CA ARG A 52 -2.04 -15.22 6.72
C ARG A 52 -1.89 -16.66 6.21
N ALA A 53 -1.72 -16.84 4.90
CA ALA A 53 -1.54 -18.16 4.31
C ALA A 53 -0.31 -18.89 4.90
N ASN A 54 0.81 -18.18 5.04
CA ASN A 54 2.03 -18.74 5.65
C ASN A 54 1.86 -19.06 7.15
N ALA A 55 1.04 -18.30 7.89
CA ALA A 55 0.75 -18.57 9.29
C ALA A 55 -0.14 -19.81 9.47
N THR A 56 -1.10 -20.04 8.56
CA THR A 56 -1.94 -21.25 8.56
C THR A 56 -1.23 -22.50 8.02
N ALA A 57 -0.17 -22.34 7.22
CA ALA A 57 0.55 -23.46 6.61
C ALA A 57 1.66 -24.06 7.50
N ARG A 58 1.93 -23.46 8.68
CA ARG A 58 2.95 -23.94 9.61
C ARG A 58 2.25 -24.52 10.86
N PRO A 59 2.18 -25.86 11.03
CA PRO A 59 1.65 -26.50 12.23
C PRO A 59 2.58 -26.32 13.44
#